data_AF-A0A6A6N1B0-F1
#
_entry.id   AF-A0A6A6N1B0-F1
#
_cell.length_a   1.000
_cell.length_b   1.000
_cell.length_c   1.000
_cell.angle_alpha   90.00
_cell.angle_beta   90.00
_cell.angle_gamma   90.00
#
_symmetry.space_group_name_H-M   'P 1'
#
loop_
_entity.id
_entity.type
_entity.pdbx_description
1 polymer ?
#
loop_
_entity_poly.entity_id
_entity_poly.type
_entity_poly.pdbx_seq_one_letter_code
_entity_poly.pdbx_strand_id
1 'polypeptide(L)'
;MATLNRYLKKQCIEKSNFEYDKDNLPADPALHKPIMGYHPNVRDEIWRCTTVDKAFCLYCYLFKSDSKQHAGSGNAFIVKGFQNWKQKEKLGEHVGGPNSTHNRAWRNCQALMNEQQHIRTFVNRQTNQAQNDYWMHLNASIDCVRFLLRQGLAFHSHDE
;
A
#
# COMPACT_ATOMS: atom_id res chain seq x y z
N MET A 1 -7.74 14.13 -12.57
CA MET A 1 -8.26 15.11 -11.59
C MET A 1 -8.95 14.48 -10.37
N ALA A 2 -9.53 13.26 -10.44
CA ALA A 2 -10.30 12.67 -9.32
C ALA A 2 -9.48 11.87 -8.28
N THR A 3 -8.17 11.67 -8.48
CA THR A 3 -7.38 10.72 -7.67
C THR A 3 -6.63 11.33 -6.48
N LEU A 4 -6.60 12.66 -6.32
CA LEU A 4 -5.82 13.29 -5.24
C LEU A 4 -6.58 13.45 -3.91
N ASN A 5 -7.91 13.40 -3.91
CA ASN A 5 -8.71 13.79 -2.74
C ASN A 5 -8.98 12.67 -1.71
N ARG A 6 -8.42 11.46 -1.85
CA ARG A 6 -8.83 10.32 -0.99
C ARG A 6 -7.80 9.83 0.03
N TYR A 7 -6.53 10.26 -0.04
CA TYR A 7 -5.48 9.67 0.82
C TYR A 7 -4.60 10.70 1.53
N LEU A 8 -5.23 11.73 2.11
CA LEU A 8 -4.67 12.45 3.24
C LEU A 8 -5.39 11.94 4.49
N LYS A 9 -4.84 10.88 5.11
CA LYS A 9 -5.40 10.35 6.36
C LYS A 9 -5.11 11.38 7.47
N LYS A 10 -6.14 12.13 7.87
CA LYS A 10 -6.10 13.00 9.05
C LYS A 10 -5.92 12.14 10.30
N GLN A 11 -4.78 12.24 10.95
CA GLN A 11 -4.56 11.64 12.26
C GLN A 11 -4.82 12.72 13.31
N CYS A 12 -6.10 13.07 13.53
CA CYS A 12 -6.46 14.12 14.49
C CYS A 12 -7.57 13.77 15.48
N ILE A 13 -8.21 12.59 15.43
CA ILE A 13 -9.32 12.32 16.35
C ILE A 13 -9.24 10.90 16.87
N GLU A 14 -8.63 10.71 18.03
CA GLU A 14 -8.89 9.51 18.85
C GLU A 14 -9.04 9.77 20.36
N LYS A 15 -8.92 11.00 20.89
CA LYS A 15 -8.99 11.19 22.36
C LYS A 15 -9.64 12.50 22.81
N SER A 16 -10.97 12.54 22.81
CA SER A 16 -11.73 13.39 23.74
C SER A 16 -13.16 12.87 23.93
N ASN A 17 -13.53 12.64 25.20
CA ASN A 17 -14.79 12.09 25.69
C ASN A 17 -15.85 13.17 25.93
N PHE A 18 -15.92 14.21 25.09
CA PHE A 18 -17.01 15.18 25.14
C PHE A 18 -17.74 15.24 23.80
N GLU A 19 -19.05 15.20 23.89
CA GLU A 19 -20.02 15.30 22.80
C GLU A 19 -20.03 16.74 22.26
N TYR A 20 -18.90 17.15 21.67
CA TYR A 20 -18.88 18.24 20.72
C TYR A 20 -19.19 17.63 19.36
N ASP A 21 -20.09 18.26 18.62
CA ASP A 21 -20.49 17.82 17.29
C ASP A 21 -19.28 17.83 16.33
N LYS A 22 -18.60 16.67 16.28
CA LYS A 22 -17.43 16.38 15.45
C LYS A 22 -17.77 16.49 13.96
N ASP A 23 -19.05 16.46 13.60
CA ASP A 23 -19.53 16.50 12.22
C ASP A 23 -19.63 17.93 11.67
N ASN A 24 -19.47 18.95 12.52
CA ASN A 24 -19.59 20.37 12.14
C ASN A 24 -18.26 21.14 12.04
N LEU A 25 -17.10 20.50 12.20
CA LEU A 25 -15.82 21.16 11.93
C LEU A 25 -15.48 21.05 10.44
N PRO A 26 -15.32 22.17 9.71
CA PRO A 26 -14.93 22.12 8.31
C PRO A 26 -13.63 21.35 8.14
N ALA A 27 -13.58 20.45 7.15
CA ALA A 27 -12.37 19.69 6.90
C ALA A 27 -11.19 20.60 6.46
N ASP A 28 -11.47 21.79 5.92
CA ASP A 28 -10.46 22.77 5.55
C ASP A 28 -10.15 23.71 6.74
N PRO A 29 -8.91 23.73 7.27
CA PRO A 29 -8.53 24.63 8.35
C PRO A 29 -8.62 26.12 7.99
N ALA A 30 -8.59 26.46 6.70
CA ALA A 30 -8.79 27.83 6.24
C ALA A 30 -10.22 28.33 6.45
N LEU A 31 -11.17 27.41 6.67
CA LEU A 31 -12.57 27.70 6.95
C LEU A 31 -12.89 27.69 8.46
N HIS A 32 -11.90 27.50 9.32
CA HIS A 32 -12.11 27.52 10.77
C HIS A 32 -12.30 28.96 11.26
N LYS A 33 -13.23 29.15 12.20
CA LYS A 33 -13.36 30.43 12.92
C LYS A 33 -12.12 30.66 13.79
N PRO A 34 -11.80 31.90 14.20
CA PRO A 34 -10.66 32.16 15.09
C PRO A 34 -10.71 31.33 16.38
N ILE A 35 -9.55 30.92 16.92
CA ILE A 35 -9.45 30.09 18.14
C ILE A 35 -10.28 30.64 19.31
N MET A 36 -10.35 31.96 19.44
CA MET A 36 -11.13 32.64 20.47
C MET A 36 -12.65 32.46 20.32
N GLY A 37 -13.12 32.14 19.12
CA GLY A 37 -14.52 31.81 18.81
C GLY A 37 -14.94 30.39 19.18
N TYR A 38 -14.03 29.58 19.74
CA TYR A 38 -14.32 28.28 20.32
C TYR A 38 -14.36 28.34 21.86
N HIS A 39 -15.05 27.39 22.48
CA HIS A 39 -15.17 27.30 23.92
C HIS A 39 -13.80 27.02 24.57
N PRO A 40 -13.42 27.69 25.68
CA PRO A 40 -12.08 27.58 26.28
C PRO A 40 -11.58 26.14 26.48
N ASN A 41 -12.45 25.24 26.92
CA ASN A 41 -12.09 23.85 27.21
C ASN A 41 -11.74 23.00 25.97
N VAL A 42 -12.11 23.44 24.76
CA VAL A 42 -11.76 22.74 23.51
C VAL A 42 -10.70 23.49 22.70
N ARG A 43 -10.29 24.69 23.13
CA ARG A 43 -9.32 25.51 22.38
C ARG A 43 -7.99 24.81 22.21
N ASP A 44 -7.49 24.14 23.24
CA ASP A 44 -6.20 23.43 23.18
C ASP A 44 -6.24 22.26 22.20
N GLU A 45 -7.36 21.54 22.16
CA GLU A 45 -7.56 20.42 21.24
C GLU A 45 -7.72 20.92 19.80
N ILE A 46 -8.54 21.96 19.59
CA ILE A 46 -8.70 22.61 18.29
C ILE A 46 -7.39 23.24 17.84
N TRP A 47 -6.64 23.87 18.73
CA TRP A 47 -5.31 24.41 18.46
C TRP A 47 -4.37 23.29 18.03
N ARG A 48 -4.31 22.15 18.73
CA ARG A 48 -3.50 21.00 18.29
C ARG A 48 -3.91 20.47 16.92
N CYS A 49 -5.22 20.33 16.67
CA CYS A 49 -5.75 19.83 15.41
C CYS A 49 -5.58 20.83 14.24
N THR A 50 -5.46 22.14 14.51
CA THR A 50 -5.28 23.19 13.49
C THR A 50 -3.82 23.61 13.29
N THR A 51 -2.98 23.49 14.32
CA THR A 51 -1.56 23.90 14.27
C THR A 51 -0.61 22.80 13.82
N VAL A 52 -1.04 21.53 13.86
CA VAL A 52 -0.26 20.39 13.38
C VAL A 52 -0.88 19.82 12.09
N ASP A 53 -1.41 20.68 11.21
CA ASP A 53 -1.92 20.24 9.91
C ASP A 53 -0.77 20.02 8.92
N LYS A 54 -0.20 18.83 8.98
CA LYS A 54 0.90 18.38 8.14
C LYS A 54 0.46 17.22 7.25
N ALA A 55 0.60 17.41 5.95
CA ALA A 55 0.42 16.36 4.96
C ALA A 55 1.71 15.55 4.76
N PHE A 56 1.55 14.23 4.72
CA PHE A 56 2.60 13.28 4.36
C PHE A 56 2.16 12.47 3.14
N CYS A 57 3.13 12.07 2.31
CA CYS A 57 2.88 11.18 1.18
C CYS A 57 3.31 9.75 1.52
N LEU A 58 2.33 8.88 1.73
CA LEU A 58 2.57 7.47 2.08
C LEU A 58 3.45 6.74 1.05
N TYR A 59 3.17 6.92 -0.25
CA TYR A 59 3.95 6.27 -1.30
C TYR A 59 5.42 6.68 -1.25
N CYS A 60 5.68 7.99 -1.12
CA CYS A 60 7.04 8.50 -1.04
C CYS A 60 7.76 8.08 0.25
N TYR A 61 7.02 7.89 1.35
CA TYR A 61 7.58 7.37 2.61
C TYR A 61 8.04 5.92 2.45
N LEU A 62 7.18 5.05 1.90
CA LEU A 62 7.45 3.61 1.75
C LEU A 62 8.54 3.33 0.70
N PHE A 63 8.52 4.06 -0.41
CA PHE A 63 9.41 3.84 -1.56
C PHE A 63 10.43 4.98 -1.73
N LYS A 64 10.93 5.50 -0.60
CA LYS A 64 11.94 6.56 -0.59
C LYS A 64 13.17 6.08 -1.38
N SER A 65 13.55 6.84 -2.40
CA SER A 65 14.76 6.59 -3.17
C SER A 65 15.94 7.38 -2.58
N ASP A 66 17.08 6.73 -2.38
CA ASP A 66 18.31 7.33 -1.84
C ASP A 66 19.01 8.31 -2.79
N SER A 67 18.40 8.59 -3.94
CA SER A 67 18.92 9.53 -4.93
C SER A 67 19.06 10.93 -4.32
N LYS A 68 20.30 11.30 -4.00
CA LYS A 68 20.73 12.62 -3.49
C LYS A 68 20.34 13.82 -4.38
N GLN A 69 19.75 13.58 -5.56
CA GLN A 69 19.46 14.59 -6.57
C GLN A 69 18.21 15.45 -6.30
N HIS A 70 17.36 15.12 -5.32
CA HIS A 70 16.12 15.86 -5.07
C HIS A 70 15.93 16.26 -3.59
N ALA A 71 16.99 16.80 -2.99
CA ALA A 71 17.04 17.21 -1.58
C ALA A 71 16.03 18.32 -1.18
N GLY A 72 15.42 19.03 -2.14
CA GLY A 72 14.55 20.17 -1.87
C GLY A 72 13.07 19.84 -1.61
N SER A 73 12.48 18.85 -2.31
CA SER A 73 11.03 18.60 -2.31
C SER A 73 10.62 17.31 -1.58
N GLY A 74 11.47 16.27 -1.59
CA GLY A 74 11.12 14.96 -1.03
C GLY A 74 10.97 14.96 0.51
N ASN A 75 11.79 15.73 1.22
CA ASN A 75 11.80 15.68 2.69
C ASN A 75 10.58 16.37 3.33
N ALA A 76 9.94 17.31 2.62
CA ALA A 76 8.75 17.98 3.13
C ALA A 76 7.58 16.99 3.31
N PHE A 77 7.35 16.12 2.33
CA PHE A 77 6.23 15.16 2.35
C PHE A 77 6.55 13.82 3.03
N ILE A 78 7.81 13.58 3.38
CA ILE A 78 8.26 12.31 3.98
C ILE A 78 8.60 12.49 5.47
N VAL A 79 9.38 13.53 5.81
CA VAL A 79 9.97 13.68 7.15
C VAL A 79 9.33 14.85 7.91
N LYS A 80 9.28 16.03 7.30
CA LYS A 80 8.88 17.27 8.01
C LYS A 80 7.36 17.46 8.07
N GLY A 81 6.64 16.89 7.12
CA GLY A 81 5.23 17.16 6.86
C GLY A 81 5.05 18.47 6.08
N PHE A 82 4.21 18.45 5.05
CA PHE A 82 3.83 19.63 4.29
C PHE A 82 2.73 20.40 5.02
N GLN A 83 2.99 21.65 5.38
CA GLN A 83 2.08 22.48 6.17
C GLN A 83 1.67 23.78 5.47
N ASN A 84 2.20 24.05 4.28
CA ASN A 84 1.96 25.32 3.58
C ASN A 84 0.74 25.25 2.65
N TRP A 85 -0.44 25.09 3.25
CA TRP A 85 -1.71 24.92 2.54
C TRP A 85 -2.13 26.13 1.70
N LYS A 86 -1.55 27.31 1.94
CA LYS A 86 -1.75 28.50 1.11
C LYS A 86 -1.11 28.39 -0.27
N GLN A 87 -0.10 27.52 -0.43
CA GLN A 87 0.59 27.26 -1.70
C GLN A 87 0.22 25.87 -2.23
N LYS A 88 -1.02 25.73 -2.72
CA LYS A 88 -1.53 24.44 -3.21
C LYS A 88 -0.79 23.95 -4.45
N GLU A 89 -0.12 24.85 -5.18
CA GLU A 89 0.72 24.54 -6.35
C GLU A 89 1.88 23.61 -5.96
N LYS A 90 2.37 23.70 -4.72
CA LYS A 90 3.44 22.82 -4.20
C LYS A 90 3.01 21.36 -4.10
N LEU A 91 1.71 21.08 -3.95
CA LEU A 91 1.16 19.73 -4.04
C LEU A 91 1.24 19.21 -5.48
N GLY A 92 0.93 20.08 -6.45
CA GLY A 92 1.08 19.77 -7.88
C GLY A 92 2.54 19.53 -8.27
N GLU A 93 3.47 20.36 -7.79
CA GLU A 93 4.92 20.17 -7.98
C GLU A 93 5.41 18.86 -7.34
N HIS A 94 4.88 18.48 -6.17
CA HIS A 94 5.22 17.20 -5.52
C HIS A 94 4.81 15.99 -6.36
N VAL A 95 3.58 16.00 -6.89
CA VAL A 95 3.12 14.95 -7.81
C VAL A 95 3.95 14.99 -9.08
N GLY A 96 4.22 16.18 -9.62
CA GLY A 96 5.06 16.39 -10.79
C GLY A 96 4.59 15.63 -12.04
N GLY A 97 5.51 15.42 -12.97
CA GLY A 97 5.26 14.66 -14.20
C GLY A 97 5.34 13.13 -14.04
N PRO A 98 5.15 12.36 -15.12
CA PRO A 98 5.12 10.88 -15.10
C PRO A 98 6.36 10.19 -14.50
N ASN A 99 7.52 10.88 -14.57
CA ASN A 99 8.80 10.41 -14.07
C ASN A 99 9.19 11.04 -12.72
N SER A 100 8.26 11.72 -12.04
CA SER A 100 8.51 12.26 -10.71
C SER A 100 8.80 11.15 -9.69
N THR A 101 9.42 11.53 -8.58
CA THR A 101 9.65 10.62 -7.46
C THR A 101 8.34 10.07 -6.90
N HIS A 102 7.29 10.90 -6.85
CA HIS A 102 5.95 10.50 -6.43
C HIS A 102 5.36 9.42 -7.35
N ASN A 103 5.34 9.66 -8.67
CA ASN A 103 4.74 8.72 -9.63
C ASN A 103 5.53 7.42 -9.73
N ARG A 104 6.85 7.45 -9.50
CA ARG A 104 7.66 6.24 -9.35
C ARG A 104 7.29 5.46 -8.08
N ALA A 105 7.17 6.15 -6.95
CA ALA A 105 6.75 5.54 -5.68
C ALA A 105 5.33 4.95 -5.77
N TRP A 106 4.41 5.65 -6.45
CA TRP A 106 3.06 5.17 -6.72
C TRP A 106 3.06 3.90 -7.57
N ARG A 107 3.85 3.85 -8.67
CA ARG A 107 4.01 2.63 -9.49
C ARG A 107 4.58 1.46 -8.70
N ASN A 108 5.56 1.70 -7.84
CA ASN A 108 6.11 0.66 -6.97
C ASN A 108 5.05 0.14 -5.99
N CYS A 109 4.22 1.03 -5.44
CA CYS A 109 3.08 0.62 -4.61
C CYS A 109 2.08 -0.21 -5.40
N GLN A 110 1.78 0.16 -6.64
CA GLN A 110 0.88 -0.60 -7.50
C GLN A 110 1.42 -2.00 -7.79
N ALA A 111 2.73 -2.14 -8.03
CA ALA A 111 3.39 -3.43 -8.18
C ALA A 111 3.34 -4.27 -6.90
N LEU A 112 3.57 -3.64 -5.73
CA LEU A 112 3.47 -4.33 -4.43
C LEU A 112 2.04 -4.87 -4.17
N MET A 113 1.01 -4.11 -4.55
CA MET A 113 -0.39 -4.52 -4.40
C MET A 113 -0.83 -5.56 -5.43
N ASN A 114 0.01 -5.89 -6.42
CA ASN A 114 -0.30 -6.93 -7.40
C ASN A 114 -0.08 -8.32 -6.80
N GLU A 115 -1.17 -8.96 -6.36
CA GLU A 115 -1.17 -10.30 -5.75
C GLU A 115 -0.55 -11.38 -6.65
N GLN A 116 -0.62 -11.21 -7.98
CA GLN A 116 -0.02 -12.17 -8.92
C GLN A 116 1.50 -12.22 -8.81
N GLN A 117 2.13 -11.17 -8.29
CA GLN A 117 3.57 -11.05 -8.08
C GLN A 117 4.00 -11.39 -6.65
N HIS A 118 3.07 -11.78 -5.77
CA HIS A 118 3.42 -12.17 -4.41
C HIS A 118 4.16 -13.51 -4.39
N ILE A 119 5.15 -13.61 -3.49
CA ILE A 119 5.96 -14.83 -3.29
C ILE A 119 5.07 -16.06 -3.07
N ARG A 120 4.00 -15.90 -2.29
CA ARG A 120 3.02 -16.96 -2.03
C ARG A 120 2.40 -17.51 -3.31
N THR A 121 2.07 -16.64 -4.27
CA THR A 121 1.49 -17.05 -5.56
C THR A 121 2.47 -17.91 -6.35
N PHE A 122 3.76 -17.55 -6.34
CA PHE A 122 4.80 -18.35 -7.00
C PHE A 122 4.99 -19.72 -6.32
N VAL A 123 5.11 -19.75 -4.98
CA VAL A 123 5.25 -20.99 -4.21
C VAL A 123 4.07 -21.93 -4.46
N ASN A 124 2.83 -21.42 -4.40
CA ASN A 124 1.63 -22.21 -4.65
C ASN A 124 1.62 -22.79 -6.08
N ARG A 125 2.01 -22.01 -7.09
CA ARG A 125 2.11 -22.50 -8.48
C ARG A 125 3.11 -23.64 -8.59
N GLN A 126 4.29 -23.50 -7.96
CA GLN A 126 5.31 -24.54 -7.95
C GLN A 126 4.83 -25.82 -7.26
N THR A 127 4.16 -25.70 -6.11
CA THR A 127 3.59 -26.86 -5.40
C THR A 127 2.53 -27.57 -6.23
N ASN A 128 1.61 -26.83 -6.83
CA ASN A 128 0.57 -27.42 -7.69
C ASN A 128 1.18 -28.12 -8.92
N GLN A 129 2.22 -27.54 -9.51
CA GLN A 129 2.92 -28.17 -10.62
C GLN A 129 3.55 -29.50 -10.19
N ALA A 130 4.27 -29.52 -9.07
CA ALA A 130 4.88 -30.75 -8.56
C ALA A 130 3.86 -31.84 -8.24
N GLN A 131 2.68 -31.47 -7.71
CA GLN A 131 1.58 -32.42 -7.50
C GLN A 131 1.06 -32.97 -8.82
N ASN A 132 0.83 -32.13 -9.82
CA ASN A 132 0.36 -32.57 -11.13
C ASN A 132 1.37 -33.51 -11.80
N ASP A 133 2.66 -33.20 -11.75
CA ASP A 133 3.73 -34.03 -12.31
C ASP A 133 3.77 -35.41 -11.62
N TYR A 134 3.65 -35.43 -10.28
CA TYR A 134 3.56 -36.67 -9.51
C TYR A 134 2.34 -37.51 -9.93
N TRP A 135 1.15 -36.90 -10.03
CA TRP A 135 -0.06 -37.59 -10.47
C TRP A 135 0.04 -38.13 -11.90
N MET A 136 0.68 -37.38 -12.81
CA MET A 136 0.93 -37.82 -14.18
C MET A 136 1.82 -39.06 -14.21
N HIS A 137 2.94 -39.06 -13.48
CA HIS A 137 3.83 -40.21 -13.39
C HIS A 137 3.18 -41.44 -12.74
N LEU A 138 2.40 -41.23 -11.68
CA LEU A 138 1.67 -42.30 -11.00
C LEU A 138 0.65 -42.96 -11.96
N ASN A 139 -0.16 -42.16 -12.64
CA ASN A 139 -1.14 -42.67 -13.60
C ASN A 139 -0.47 -43.43 -14.75
N ALA A 140 0.61 -42.88 -15.32
CA ALA A 140 1.38 -43.56 -16.36
C ALA A 140 1.92 -44.92 -15.87
N SER A 141 2.47 -44.97 -14.65
CA SER A 141 2.98 -46.23 -14.07
C SER A 141 1.87 -47.25 -13.86
N ILE A 142 0.71 -46.82 -13.36
CA ILE A 142 -0.48 -47.67 -13.20
C ILE A 142 -0.95 -48.19 -14.56
N ASP A 143 -0.97 -47.35 -15.59
CA ASP A 143 -1.40 -47.75 -16.93
C ASP A 143 -0.40 -48.73 -17.57
N CYS A 144 0.91 -48.55 -17.37
CA CYS A 144 1.94 -49.52 -17.76
C CYS A 144 1.71 -50.88 -17.07
N VAL A 145 1.50 -50.90 -15.75
CA VAL A 145 1.21 -52.13 -14.98
C VAL A 145 -0.04 -52.82 -15.51
N ARG A 146 -1.12 -52.07 -15.74
CA ARG A 146 -2.37 -52.61 -16.32
C ARG A 146 -2.16 -53.20 -17.70
N PHE A 147 -1.36 -52.55 -18.54
CA PHE A 147 -1.03 -53.03 -19.87
C PHE A 147 -0.25 -54.35 -19.83
N LEU A 148 0.80 -54.42 -19.01
CA LEU A 148 1.61 -55.64 -18.83
C LEU A 148 0.78 -56.81 -18.30
N LEU A 149 -0.08 -56.56 -17.32
CA LEU A 149 -1.01 -57.57 -16.79
C LEU A 149 -1.97 -58.10 -17.86
N ARG A 150 -2.49 -57.24 -18.74
CA ARG A 150 -3.35 -57.65 -19.87
C ARG A 150 -2.62 -58.50 -20.89
N GLN A 151 -1.31 -58.35 -21.05
CA GLN A 151 -0.49 -59.15 -21.95
C GLN A 151 0.01 -60.45 -21.32
N GLY A 152 -0.27 -60.71 -20.03
CA GLY A 152 0.20 -61.90 -19.32
C GLY A 152 1.71 -61.90 -19.06
N LEU A 153 2.36 -60.74 -19.10
CA LEU A 153 3.79 -60.60 -18.82
C LEU A 153 4.03 -60.65 -17.31
N ALA A 154 4.94 -61.50 -16.86
CA ALA A 154 5.33 -61.60 -15.46
C ALA A 154 6.21 -60.39 -15.05
N PHE A 155 5.97 -59.83 -13.87
CA PHE A 155 6.83 -58.82 -13.25
C PHE A 155 8.09 -59.50 -12.71
N HIS A 156 9.10 -59.69 -13.56
CA HIS A 156 10.42 -60.07 -13.07
C HIS A 156 11.10 -58.80 -12.56
N SER A 157 11.10 -58.65 -11.23
CA SER A 157 11.97 -57.72 -10.52
C SER A 157 13.42 -57.97 -10.95
N HIS A 158 14.18 -56.90 -11.19
CA HIS A 158 15.63 -57.00 -11.34
C HIS A 158 16.19 -56.96 -9.91
N ASP A 159 16.44 -58.14 -9.36
CA ASP A 159 17.01 -58.32 -8.04
C ASP A 159 18.52 -58.01 -8.12
N GLU A 160 18.92 -56.74 -8.01
CA GLU A 160 20.31 -56.32 -7.72
C GLU A 160 20.55 -56.21 -6.21
#